data_AF-A0A351AVQ6-F1
#
_entry.id   AF-A0A351AVQ6-F1
#
_cell.length_a   1.000
_cell.length_b   1.000
_cell.length_c   1.000
_cell.angle_alpha   90.00
_cell.angle_beta   90.00
_cell.angle_gamma   90.00
#
_symmetry.space_group_name_H-M   'P 1'
#
loop_
_entity.id
_entity.type
_entity.pdbx_description
1 polymer ?
#
loop_
_entity_poly.entity_id
_entity_poly.type
_entity_poly.pdbx_seq_one_letter_code
_entity_poly.pdbx_strand_id
1 'polypeptide(L)'
;MLIALISLFLAGSSGGSAAGSLTAAGVLALVVVFSAAATLAVSFLLSKTLLRGESSAFTLELPPYRVPRIGQVIVRSVLDRTLHVLGRAAAVAAPWGLAVYALANISAGGETLLSWFCSWLDPAARLIGLDGVILAAFVLGLPANELVIPIMLMAYTAGGCLTEISSYAALSEVLSGNGWTAMTAVSVVLFTLMHSPCSTTLLTIKKETGSIGWTAAAAVIPTAAGIGLLAVLNCIFG
;
A
#
# COMPACT_ATOMS: atom_id res chain seq x y z
N MET A 1 -0.16 8.45 5.23
CA MET A 1 -0.68 7.23 5.88
C MET A 1 0.20 6.74 7.04
N LEU A 2 1.42 6.23 6.83
CA LEU A 2 2.23 5.62 7.90
C LEU A 2 2.54 6.56 9.08
N ILE A 3 2.99 7.80 8.79
CA ILE A 3 3.26 8.81 9.82
C ILE A 3 2.00 9.11 10.64
N ALA A 4 0.84 9.21 9.98
CA ALA A 4 -0.43 9.48 10.65
C ALA A 4 -0.79 8.38 11.66
N LEU A 5 -0.70 7.11 11.24
CA LEU A 5 -1.04 5.97 12.10
C LEU A 5 -0.05 5.80 13.27
N ILE A 6 1.25 5.99 13.00
CA ILE A 6 2.29 5.90 14.05
C ILE A 6 2.10 7.01 15.08
N SER A 7 1.90 8.26 14.63
CA SER A 7 1.69 9.39 15.54
C SER A 7 0.43 9.26 16.39
N LEU A 8 -0.62 8.64 15.84
CA LEU A 8 -1.94 8.58 16.47
C LEU A 8 -2.10 7.40 17.44
N PHE A 9 -1.53 6.24 17.11
CA PHE A 9 -1.68 5.03 17.91
C PHE A 9 -0.41 4.57 18.65
N LEU A 10 0.80 4.93 18.19
CA LEU A 10 2.07 4.41 18.74
C LEU A 10 2.88 5.46 19.51
N ALA A 11 2.73 6.75 19.18
CA ALA A 11 3.45 7.83 19.88
C ALA A 11 2.78 8.27 21.21
N GLY A 12 1.65 7.66 21.58
CA GLY A 12 0.89 7.94 22.81
C GLY A 12 0.23 9.33 22.80
N SER A 13 -0.56 9.63 23.84
CA SER A 13 -1.28 10.90 24.05
C SER A 13 -0.36 12.09 24.36
N SER A 14 0.83 12.13 23.77
CA SER A 14 1.86 13.17 23.89
C SER A 14 2.03 13.96 22.59
N GLY A 15 0.98 13.97 21.76
CA GLY A 15 0.87 14.49 20.38
C GLY A 15 1.09 16.00 20.17
N GLY A 16 1.83 16.65 21.06
CA GLY A 16 2.28 18.04 20.91
C GLY A 16 3.61 18.34 21.60
N SER A 17 4.25 17.34 22.22
CA SER A 17 5.54 17.51 22.89
C SER A 17 6.69 17.04 22.01
N ALA A 18 7.87 17.67 22.14
CA ALA A 18 9.06 17.29 21.37
C ALA A 18 9.43 15.79 21.55
N ALA A 19 9.10 15.21 22.71
CA ALA A 19 9.30 13.79 23.00
C ALA A 19 8.40 12.89 22.15
N GLY A 20 7.13 13.25 21.91
CA GLY A 20 6.19 12.48 21.08
C GLY A 20 6.58 12.45 19.60
N SER A 21 7.13 13.56 19.09
CA SER A 21 7.67 13.59 17.72
C SER A 21 8.93 12.70 17.58
N LEU A 22 9.75 12.63 18.63
CA LEU A 22 10.97 11.82 18.63
C LEU A 22 10.65 10.32 18.68
N THR A 23 9.65 9.91 19.45
CA THR A 23 9.18 8.52 19.49
C THR A 23 8.56 8.11 18.15
N ALA A 24 7.71 8.95 17.55
CA ALA A 24 7.14 8.69 16.23
C ALA A 24 8.23 8.53 15.14
N ALA A 25 9.24 9.40 15.16
CA ALA A 25 10.39 9.29 14.26
C ALA A 25 11.20 8.01 14.48
N GLY A 26 11.45 7.63 15.74
CA GLY A 26 12.15 6.39 16.09
C GLY A 26 11.40 5.14 15.63
N VAL A 27 10.07 5.10 15.84
CA VAL A 27 9.23 4.00 15.36
C VAL A 27 9.24 3.93 13.83
N LEU A 28 9.10 5.07 13.14
CA LEU A 28 9.19 5.11 11.68
C LEU A 28 10.53 4.58 11.18
N ALA A 29 11.64 4.94 11.83
CA ALA A 29 12.96 4.44 11.47
C ALA A 29 13.06 2.92 11.62
N LEU A 30 12.53 2.35 12.71
CA LEU A 30 12.47 0.89 12.90
C LEU A 30 11.62 0.19 11.83
N VAL A 31 10.46 0.75 11.49
CA VAL A 31 9.57 0.27 10.42
C VAL A 31 10.30 0.26 9.07
N VAL A 32 11.07 1.31 8.76
CA VAL A 32 11.86 1.39 7.52
C VAL A 32 12.98 0.33 7.53
N VAL A 33 13.73 0.21 8.63
CA VAL A 33 14.78 -0.81 8.76
C VAL A 33 14.20 -2.22 8.61
N PHE A 34 13.04 -2.48 9.22
CA PHE A 34 12.33 -3.75 9.08
C PHE A 34 11.97 -4.05 7.62
N SER A 35 11.43 -3.07 6.88
CA SER A 35 11.10 -3.25 5.46
C SER A 35 12.32 -3.57 4.58
N ALA A 36 13.46 -2.93 4.86
CA ALA A 36 14.72 -3.20 4.17
C ALA A 36 15.24 -4.61 4.49
N ALA A 37 15.22 -5.01 5.77
CA ALA A 37 15.61 -6.34 6.20
C ALA A 37 14.72 -7.43 5.58
N ALA A 38 13.40 -7.24 5.56
CA ALA A 38 12.46 -8.15 4.93
C ALA A 38 12.72 -8.28 3.42
N THR A 39 12.99 -7.17 2.72
CA THR A 39 13.33 -7.17 1.29
C THR A 39 14.61 -7.97 1.02
N LEU A 40 15.65 -7.78 1.84
CA LEU A 40 16.90 -8.53 1.72
C LEU A 40 16.71 -10.02 2.01
N ALA A 41 15.92 -10.36 3.05
CA ALA A 41 15.62 -11.74 3.40
C ALA A 41 14.89 -12.47 2.28
N VAL A 42 13.86 -11.84 1.70
CA VAL A 42 13.11 -12.39 0.55
C VAL A 42 14.02 -12.52 -0.67
N SER A 43 14.82 -11.50 -0.98
CA SER A 43 15.77 -11.53 -2.11
C SER A 43 16.82 -12.64 -1.96
N PHE A 44 17.34 -12.83 -0.75
CA PHE A 44 18.27 -13.91 -0.42
C PHE A 44 17.61 -15.29 -0.53
N LEU A 45 16.36 -15.43 -0.09
CA LEU A 45 15.61 -16.68 -0.21
C LEU A 45 15.36 -17.03 -1.69
N LEU A 46 14.94 -16.05 -2.50
CA LEU A 46 14.67 -16.23 -3.92
C LEU A 46 15.96 -16.54 -4.70
N SER A 47 17.07 -15.85 -4.42
CA SER A 47 18.34 -16.10 -5.13
C SER A 47 18.90 -17.50 -4.87
N LYS A 48 18.63 -18.07 -3.68
CA LYS A 48 19.04 -19.43 -3.34
C LYS A 48 18.12 -20.52 -3.92
N THR A 49 16.86 -20.19 -4.20
CA THR A 49 15.80 -21.14 -4.60
C THR A 49 15.43 -21.03 -6.08
N LEU A 50 14.69 -19.97 -6.45
CA LEU A 50 14.04 -19.78 -7.75
C LEU A 50 14.88 -18.99 -8.77
N LEU A 51 15.70 -18.04 -8.32
CA LEU A 51 16.44 -17.09 -9.16
C LEU A 51 17.95 -17.37 -9.12
N ARG A 52 18.35 -18.63 -9.36
CA ARG A 52 19.77 -18.97 -9.62
C ARG A 52 20.14 -18.54 -11.05
N GLY A 53 20.41 -17.24 -11.22
CA GLY A 53 20.87 -16.67 -12.48
C GLY A 53 22.39 -16.48 -12.50
N GLU A 54 23.00 -16.61 -13.66
CA GLU A 54 24.42 -16.31 -13.84
C GLU A 54 24.70 -14.82 -13.60
N SER A 55 25.87 -14.55 -13.01
CA SER A 55 26.40 -13.19 -12.83
C SER A 55 26.53 -12.51 -14.19
N SER A 56 25.53 -11.73 -14.59
CA SER A 56 25.67 -10.80 -15.71
C SER A 56 26.72 -9.78 -15.32
N ALA A 57 27.93 -9.93 -15.87
CA ALA A 57 28.99 -8.94 -15.76
C ALA A 57 28.46 -7.63 -16.34
N PHE A 58 28.10 -6.70 -15.47
CA PHE A 58 27.84 -5.32 -15.85
C PHE A 58 29.19 -4.71 -16.20
N THR A 59 29.60 -4.84 -17.46
CA THR A 59 30.72 -4.04 -17.99
C THR A 59 30.22 -2.61 -18.00
N LEU A 60 30.60 -1.87 -16.96
CA LEU A 60 30.20 -0.49 -16.75
C LEU A 60 31.05 0.40 -17.66
N GLU A 61 30.81 0.27 -18.97
CA GLU A 61 31.36 1.20 -19.96
C GLU A 61 30.60 2.51 -19.81
N LEU A 62 31.27 3.52 -19.25
CA LEU A 62 30.67 4.83 -19.12
C LEU A 62 30.49 5.43 -20.53
N PRO A 63 29.27 5.71 -20.99
CA PRO A 63 29.07 6.32 -22.28
C PRO A 63 29.64 7.75 -22.28
N PRO A 64 30.07 8.28 -23.44
CA PRO A 64 30.56 9.64 -23.55
C PRO A 64 29.44 10.65 -23.18
N TYR A 65 29.66 11.42 -22.11
CA TYR A 65 28.73 12.42 -21.62
C TYR A 65 28.59 13.57 -22.64
N ARG A 66 27.36 13.79 -23.13
CA ARG A 66 27.04 14.88 -24.06
C ARG A 66 26.24 15.96 -23.33
N VAL A 67 26.56 17.23 -23.59
CA VAL A 67 25.82 18.36 -23.00
C VAL A 67 24.35 18.35 -23.45
N PRO A 68 23.39 18.38 -22.52
CA PRO A 68 21.97 18.31 -22.85
C PRO A 68 21.48 19.64 -23.45
N ARG A 69 20.69 19.55 -24.52
CA ARG A 69 19.93 20.69 -25.05
C ARG A 69 18.67 20.90 -24.20
N ILE A 70 18.78 21.75 -23.19
CA ILE A 70 17.78 21.95 -22.12
C ILE A 70 16.34 22.00 -22.64
N GLY A 71 16.04 22.85 -23.63
CA GLY A 71 14.68 23.00 -24.17
C GLY A 71 14.14 21.73 -24.85
N GLN A 72 14.95 21.08 -25.69
CA GLN A 72 14.55 19.85 -26.37
C GLN A 72 14.38 18.68 -25.41
N VAL A 73 15.22 18.61 -24.37
CA VAL A 73 15.13 17.60 -23.32
C VAL A 73 13.83 17.76 -22.52
N ILE A 74 13.46 18.99 -22.15
CA ILE A 74 12.21 19.24 -21.41
C ILE A 74 11.00 18.83 -22.25
N VAL A 75 10.91 19.30 -23.50
CA VAL A 75 9.74 19.01 -24.36
C VAL A 75 9.62 17.51 -24.64
N ARG A 76 10.70 16.84 -25.04
CA ARG A 76 10.68 15.39 -25.26
C ARG A 76 10.45 14.60 -23.98
N SER A 77 11.07 14.99 -22.86
CA SER A 77 10.86 14.26 -21.60
C SER A 77 9.42 14.36 -21.13
N VAL A 78 8.80 15.54 -21.23
CA VAL A 78 7.40 15.72 -20.83
C VAL A 78 6.46 14.96 -21.76
N LEU A 79 6.61 15.10 -23.08
CA LEU A 79 5.73 14.45 -24.06
C LEU A 79 5.96 12.94 -24.14
N ASP A 80 7.20 12.50 -24.29
CA ASP A 80 7.50 11.09 -24.55
C ASP A 80 7.53 10.25 -23.27
N ARG A 81 7.92 10.81 -22.11
CA ARG A 81 8.01 10.05 -20.86
C ARG A 81 6.86 10.38 -19.91
N THR A 82 6.63 11.64 -19.58
CA THR A 82 5.66 12.00 -18.53
C THR A 82 4.22 11.70 -18.95
N LEU A 83 3.80 12.11 -20.15
CA LEU A 83 2.43 11.85 -20.62
C LEU A 83 2.14 10.35 -20.80
N HIS A 84 3.10 9.57 -21.30
CA HIS A 84 2.93 8.12 -21.44
C HIS A 84 2.85 7.37 -20.10
N VAL A 85 3.53 7.86 -19.06
CA VAL A 85 3.40 7.30 -17.71
C VAL A 85 2.06 7.72 -17.09
N LEU A 86 1.68 8.98 -17.25
CA LEU A 86 0.40 9.50 -16.77
C LEU A 86 -0.79 8.78 -17.42
N GLY A 87 -0.77 8.57 -18.74
CA GLY A 87 -1.81 7.84 -19.46
C GLY A 87 -1.97 6.40 -18.98
N ARG A 88 -0.86 5.72 -18.64
CA ARG A 88 -0.90 4.37 -18.04
C ARG A 88 -1.50 4.39 -16.64
N ALA A 89 -1.11 5.35 -15.81
CA ALA A 89 -1.67 5.49 -14.47
C ALA A 89 -3.18 5.78 -14.53
N ALA A 90 -3.61 6.72 -15.37
CA ALA A 90 -5.01 7.06 -15.59
C ALA A 90 -5.82 5.87 -16.13
N ALA A 91 -5.27 5.11 -17.08
CA ALA A 91 -5.94 3.94 -17.65
C ALA A 91 -6.24 2.84 -16.61
N VAL A 92 -5.47 2.77 -15.52
CA VAL A 92 -5.75 1.84 -14.42
C VAL A 92 -6.58 2.48 -13.31
N ALA A 93 -6.28 3.73 -12.96
CA ALA A 93 -6.95 4.42 -11.87
C ALA A 93 -8.42 4.75 -12.19
N ALA A 94 -8.74 5.15 -13.42
CA ALA A 94 -10.11 5.51 -13.82
C ALA A 94 -11.13 4.36 -13.70
N PRO A 95 -10.91 3.16 -14.27
CA PRO A 95 -11.87 2.05 -14.13
C PRO A 95 -12.00 1.61 -12.67
N TRP A 96 -10.90 1.67 -11.90
CA TRP A 96 -10.92 1.27 -10.51
C TRP A 96 -11.63 2.28 -9.62
N GLY A 97 -11.42 3.58 -9.85
CA GLY A 97 -12.15 4.65 -9.17
C GLY A 97 -13.65 4.57 -9.46
N LEU A 98 -14.04 4.26 -10.71
CA LEU A 98 -15.43 4.01 -11.07
C LEU A 98 -16.01 2.80 -10.33
N ALA A 99 -15.24 1.71 -10.22
CA ALA A 99 -15.66 0.52 -9.48
C ALA A 99 -15.86 0.81 -7.98
N VAL A 100 -14.92 1.51 -7.34
CA VAL A 100 -15.04 1.94 -5.93
C VAL A 100 -16.24 2.86 -5.74
N TYR A 101 -16.45 3.82 -6.64
CA TYR A 101 -17.61 4.71 -6.62
C TYR A 101 -18.93 3.93 -6.73
N ALA A 102 -19.01 2.98 -7.66
CA ALA A 102 -20.18 2.13 -7.83
C ALA A 102 -20.46 1.29 -6.59
N LEU A 103 -19.42 0.69 -5.98
CA LEU A 103 -19.56 -0.07 -4.73
C LEU A 103 -20.06 0.80 -3.57
N ALA A 104 -19.60 2.05 -3.48
CA ALA A 104 -19.98 2.96 -2.40
C ALA A 104 -21.40 3.54 -2.56
N ASN A 105 -21.87 3.78 -3.79
CA ASN A 105 -23.14 4.48 -4.04
C ASN A 105 -24.31 3.56 -4.41
N ILE A 106 -24.04 2.35 -4.92
CA ILE A 106 -25.10 1.40 -5.22
C ILE A 106 -25.44 0.66 -3.94
N SER A 107 -26.66 0.87 -3.46
CA SER A 107 -27.20 0.20 -2.28
C SER A 107 -28.25 -0.83 -2.66
N ALA A 108 -28.17 -2.00 -2.06
CA ALA A 108 -29.14 -3.08 -2.20
C ALA A 108 -29.61 -3.48 -0.79
N GLY A 109 -30.92 -3.35 -0.51
CA GLY A 109 -31.47 -3.73 0.78
C GLY A 109 -31.15 -2.78 1.95
N GLY A 110 -30.74 -1.53 1.67
CA GLY A 110 -30.42 -0.51 2.69
C GLY A 110 -28.93 -0.41 3.06
N GLU A 111 -28.12 -1.36 2.61
CA GLU A 111 -26.67 -1.39 2.76
C GLU A 111 -25.97 -1.14 1.41
N THR A 112 -24.79 -0.54 1.43
CA THR A 112 -23.99 -0.31 0.21
C THR A 112 -23.32 -1.61 -0.23
N LEU A 113 -23.11 -1.79 -1.54
CA LEU A 113 -22.33 -2.94 -2.04
C LEU A 113 -20.92 -3.00 -1.43
N LEU A 114 -20.35 -1.85 -1.07
CA LEU A 114 -19.09 -1.76 -0.35
C LEU A 114 -19.17 -2.43 1.03
N SER A 115 -20.23 -2.20 1.81
CA SER A 115 -20.41 -2.85 3.12
C SER A 115 -20.61 -4.37 3.00
N TRP A 116 -21.32 -4.81 1.95
CA TRP A 116 -21.44 -6.24 1.64
C TRP A 116 -20.08 -6.85 1.27
N PHE A 117 -19.27 -6.14 0.50
CA PHE A 117 -17.90 -6.56 0.19
C PHE A 117 -17.03 -6.62 1.46
N CYS A 118 -17.10 -5.62 2.34
CA CYS A 118 -16.37 -5.62 3.60
C CYS A 118 -16.75 -6.82 4.49
N SER A 119 -18.04 -7.12 4.65
CA SER A 119 -18.50 -8.26 5.45
C SER A 119 -18.12 -9.62 4.84
N TRP A 120 -18.06 -9.72 3.51
CA TRP A 120 -17.55 -10.90 2.82
C TRP A 120 -16.05 -11.14 3.08
N LEU A 121 -15.25 -10.07 3.18
CA LEU A 121 -13.82 -10.14 3.51
C LEU A 121 -13.53 -10.27 5.02
N ASP A 122 -14.47 -9.90 5.89
CA ASP A 122 -14.32 -9.90 7.34
C ASP A 122 -13.79 -11.22 7.94
N PRO A 123 -14.30 -12.43 7.59
CA PRO A 123 -13.77 -13.67 8.15
C PRO A 123 -12.29 -13.87 7.81
N ALA A 124 -11.85 -13.50 6.61
CA ALA A 124 -10.44 -13.58 6.23
C ALA A 124 -9.60 -12.49 6.93
N ALA A 125 -10.15 -11.29 7.11
CA ALA A 125 -9.49 -10.20 7.79
C ALA A 125 -9.25 -10.51 9.28
N ARG A 126 -10.23 -11.11 9.96
CA ARG A 126 -10.10 -11.46 11.38
C ARG A 126 -9.01 -12.51 11.65
N LEU A 127 -8.76 -13.42 10.69
CA LEU A 127 -7.69 -14.41 10.82
C LEU A 127 -6.30 -13.76 10.87
N ILE A 128 -6.13 -12.62 10.21
CA ILE A 128 -4.88 -11.85 10.18
C ILE A 128 -4.87 -10.68 11.18
N GLY A 129 -5.84 -10.59 12.09
CA GLY A 129 -5.93 -9.51 13.09
C GLY A 129 -6.35 -8.15 12.52
N LEU A 130 -6.98 -8.15 11.34
CA LEU A 130 -7.56 -6.96 10.70
C LEU A 130 -9.10 -7.04 10.70
N ASP A 131 -9.73 -5.96 10.25
CA ASP A 131 -11.17 -5.85 10.03
C ASP A 131 -11.49 -5.92 8.53
N GLY A 132 -12.68 -6.41 8.16
CA GLY A 132 -13.13 -6.55 6.78
C GLY A 132 -13.03 -5.25 5.98
N VAL A 133 -13.27 -4.11 6.61
CA VAL A 133 -13.09 -2.77 6.00
C VAL A 133 -11.64 -2.51 5.61
N ILE A 134 -10.70 -2.84 6.50
CA ILE A 134 -9.27 -2.62 6.26
C ILE A 134 -8.81 -3.47 5.08
N LEU A 135 -9.16 -4.76 5.08
CA LEU A 135 -8.76 -5.68 4.02
C LEU A 135 -9.39 -5.28 2.68
N ALA A 136 -10.68 -4.92 2.67
CA ALA A 136 -11.35 -4.39 1.49
C ALA A 136 -10.67 -3.13 0.96
N ALA A 137 -10.23 -2.22 1.84
CA ALA A 137 -9.54 -1.01 1.44
C ALA A 137 -8.15 -1.27 0.83
N PHE A 138 -7.41 -2.29 1.27
CA PHE A 138 -6.17 -2.70 0.60
C PHE A 138 -6.42 -3.30 -0.79
N VAL A 139 -7.47 -4.11 -0.92
CA VAL A 139 -7.86 -4.67 -2.22
C VAL A 139 -8.29 -3.55 -3.18
N LEU A 140 -9.17 -2.66 -2.72
CA LEU A 140 -9.65 -1.52 -3.50
C LEU A 140 -8.59 -0.40 -3.64
N GLY A 141 -7.54 -0.41 -2.83
CA GLY A 141 -6.41 0.52 -2.91
C GLY A 141 -5.31 0.08 -3.87
N LEU A 142 -5.43 -1.08 -4.52
CA LEU A 142 -4.40 -1.65 -5.42
C LEU A 142 -3.85 -0.69 -6.51
N PRO A 143 -4.65 0.22 -7.12
CA PRO A 143 -4.10 1.17 -8.09
C PRO A 143 -3.15 2.20 -7.48
N ALA A 144 -3.40 2.58 -6.23
CA ALA A 144 -2.77 3.70 -5.55
C ALA A 144 -2.84 3.45 -4.03
N ASN A 145 -1.74 2.97 -3.44
CA ASN A 145 -1.69 2.54 -2.04
C ASN A 145 -1.97 3.69 -1.05
N GLU A 146 -1.83 4.94 -1.50
CA GLU A 146 -2.23 6.14 -0.77
C GLU A 146 -3.74 6.27 -0.56
N LEU A 147 -4.56 5.59 -1.37
CA LEU A 147 -6.03 5.61 -1.28
C LEU A 147 -6.59 4.68 -0.20
N VAL A 148 -5.75 3.86 0.45
CA VAL A 148 -6.22 2.89 1.46
C VAL A 148 -6.95 3.61 2.61
N ILE A 149 -6.38 4.67 3.20
CA ILE A 149 -7.08 5.42 4.26
C ILE A 149 -8.37 6.09 3.74
N PRO A 150 -8.36 6.83 2.62
CA PRO A 150 -9.59 7.41 2.08
C PRO A 150 -10.72 6.40 1.82
N ILE A 151 -10.39 5.19 1.34
CA ILE A 151 -11.36 4.11 1.12
C ILE A 151 -11.87 3.55 2.46
N MET A 152 -11.00 3.37 3.45
CA MET A 152 -11.41 2.95 4.79
C MET A 152 -12.34 3.98 5.44
N LEU A 153 -12.00 5.27 5.38
CA LEU A 153 -12.84 6.34 5.92
C LEU A 153 -14.20 6.38 5.23
N MET A 154 -14.22 6.26 3.90
CA MET A 154 -15.45 6.17 3.12
C MET A 154 -16.31 4.98 3.58
N ALA A 155 -15.70 3.81 3.80
CA ALA A 155 -16.42 2.63 4.30
C ALA A 155 -16.93 2.80 5.74
N TYR A 156 -16.09 3.28 6.67
CA TYR A 156 -16.47 3.48 8.08
C TYR A 156 -17.53 4.56 8.29
N THR A 157 -17.57 5.58 7.41
CA THR A 157 -18.57 6.65 7.48
C THR A 157 -19.76 6.42 6.56
N ALA A 158 -19.80 5.29 5.84
CA ALA A 158 -20.77 5.01 4.78
C ALA A 158 -20.90 6.17 3.75
N GLY A 159 -19.77 6.82 3.43
CA GLY A 159 -19.71 7.94 2.50
C GLY A 159 -19.83 7.49 1.04
N GLY A 160 -20.42 8.34 0.19
CA GLY A 160 -20.54 8.10 -1.26
C GLY A 160 -19.31 8.54 -2.08
N CYS A 161 -18.28 9.09 -1.44
CA CYS A 161 -17.06 9.54 -2.11
C CYS A 161 -15.82 9.34 -1.23
N LEU A 162 -14.65 9.32 -1.88
CA LEU A 162 -13.36 9.24 -1.19
C LEU A 162 -13.24 10.40 -0.20
N THR A 163 -13.00 10.05 1.06
CA THR A 163 -12.92 11.02 2.15
C THR A 163 -11.46 11.30 2.46
N GLU A 164 -11.03 12.53 2.20
CA GLU A 164 -9.68 12.97 2.55
C GLU A 164 -9.52 13.21 4.06
N ILE A 165 -8.28 13.10 4.53
CA ILE A 165 -7.96 13.36 5.93
C ILE A 165 -8.02 14.87 6.18
N SER A 166 -9.10 15.33 6.80
CA SER A 166 -9.29 16.75 7.16
C SER A 166 -8.47 17.18 8.37
N SER A 167 -8.28 16.28 9.34
CA SER A 167 -7.48 16.50 10.56
C SER A 167 -7.10 15.17 11.19
N TYR A 168 -5.95 15.13 11.89
CA TYR A 168 -5.55 13.96 12.69
C TYR A 168 -6.53 13.65 13.81
N ALA A 169 -7.20 14.66 14.38
CA ALA A 169 -8.20 14.47 15.43
C ALA A 169 -9.44 13.74 14.90
N ALA A 170 -9.98 14.18 13.75
CA ALA A 170 -11.12 13.55 13.10
C ALA A 170 -10.79 12.12 12.66
N LEU A 171 -9.58 11.89 12.15
CA LEU A 171 -9.09 10.54 11.83
C LEU A 171 -9.05 9.64 13.08
N SER A 172 -8.59 10.17 14.22
CA SER A 172 -8.52 9.41 15.47
C SER A 172 -9.89 8.96 15.94
N GLU A 173 -10.86 9.87 15.87
CA GLU A 173 -12.23 9.62 16.32
C GLU A 173 -12.89 8.52 15.48
N VAL A 174 -12.78 8.60 14.16
CA VAL A 174 -13.35 7.57 13.27
C VAL A 174 -12.69 6.22 13.48
N LEU A 175 -11.35 6.15 13.57
CA LEU A 175 -10.65 4.88 13.72
C LEU A 175 -10.92 4.24 15.09
N SER A 176 -10.77 5.01 16.19
CA SER A 176 -11.03 4.51 17.54
C SER A 176 -12.50 4.13 17.76
N GLY A 177 -13.44 4.89 17.17
CA GLY A 177 -14.87 4.58 17.19
C GLY A 177 -15.23 3.28 16.48
N ASN A 178 -14.42 2.83 15.53
CA ASN A 178 -14.57 1.55 14.83
C ASN A 178 -13.69 0.43 15.42
N GLY A 179 -13.28 0.56 16.70
CA GLY A 179 -12.60 -0.51 17.43
C GLY A 179 -11.11 -0.65 17.12
N TRP A 180 -10.48 0.35 16.52
CA TRP A 180 -9.04 0.31 16.28
C TRP A 180 -8.25 0.30 17.58
N THR A 181 -7.39 -0.69 17.73
CA THR A 181 -6.41 -0.78 18.80
C THR A 181 -5.01 -0.42 18.27
N ALA A 182 -4.05 -0.21 19.19
CA ALA A 182 -2.65 -0.06 18.81
C ALA A 182 -2.14 -1.28 18.01
N MET A 183 -2.62 -2.50 18.32
CA MET A 183 -2.28 -3.72 17.58
C MET A 183 -2.84 -3.71 16.15
N THR A 184 -4.07 -3.21 15.96
CA THR A 184 -4.64 -3.01 14.62
C THR A 184 -3.81 -2.03 13.81
N ALA A 185 -3.40 -0.91 14.42
CA ALA A 185 -2.55 0.08 13.77
C ALA A 185 -1.18 -0.48 13.38
N VAL A 186 -0.53 -1.26 14.26
CA VAL A 186 0.71 -1.98 13.95
C VAL A 186 0.51 -2.95 12.79
N SER A 187 -0.57 -3.73 12.80
CA SER A 187 -0.89 -4.70 11.75
C SER A 187 -1.10 -4.03 10.39
N VAL A 188 -1.81 -2.89 10.35
CA VAL A 188 -1.97 -2.08 9.14
C VAL A 188 -0.65 -1.52 8.65
N VAL A 189 0.19 -1.00 9.55
CA VAL A 189 1.53 -0.49 9.19
C VAL A 189 2.36 -1.60 8.56
N LEU A 190 2.45 -2.78 9.20
CA LEU A 190 3.22 -3.91 8.68
C LEU A 190 2.66 -4.44 7.36
N PHE A 191 1.34 -4.56 7.24
CA PHE A 191 0.71 -5.01 6.00
C PHE A 191 0.97 -4.01 4.85
N THR A 192 0.94 -2.71 5.13
CA THR A 192 1.26 -1.68 4.11
C THR A 192 2.68 -1.84 3.56
N LEU A 193 3.65 -2.26 4.39
CA LEU A 193 5.03 -2.47 3.94
C LEU A 193 5.18 -3.71 3.08
N MET A 194 4.42 -4.76 3.38
CA MET A 194 4.56 -6.07 2.74
C MET A 194 3.49 -6.37 1.70
N HIS A 195 2.53 -5.48 1.47
CA HIS A 195 1.49 -5.70 0.48
C HIS A 195 2.02 -5.65 -0.96
N SER A 196 1.20 -6.11 -1.91
CA SER A 196 1.46 -6.05 -3.34
C SER A 196 1.88 -4.64 -3.77
N PRO A 197 2.86 -4.53 -4.67
CA PRO A 197 3.15 -3.26 -5.31
C PRO A 197 1.93 -2.74 -6.07
N CYS A 198 1.89 -1.44 -6.30
CA CYS A 198 0.80 -0.79 -7.02
C CYS A 198 0.68 -1.34 -8.46
N SER A 199 -0.53 -1.24 -9.00
CA SER A 199 -0.87 -1.76 -10.33
C SER A 199 0.06 -1.24 -11.45
N THR A 200 0.56 -0.01 -11.35
CA THR A 200 1.49 0.58 -12.33
C THR A 200 2.85 -0.13 -12.34
N THR A 201 3.33 -0.54 -11.16
CA THR A 201 4.54 -1.35 -11.01
C THR A 201 4.32 -2.75 -11.61
N LEU A 202 3.19 -3.40 -11.30
CA LEU A 202 2.84 -4.71 -11.87
C LEU A 202 2.74 -4.67 -13.40
N LEU A 203 2.13 -3.63 -13.96
CA LEU A 203 2.08 -3.44 -15.41
C LEU A 203 3.45 -3.26 -16.04
N THR A 204 4.37 -2.61 -15.33
CA THR A 204 5.75 -2.45 -15.81
C THR A 204 6.47 -3.78 -15.78
N ILE A 205 6.37 -4.55 -14.69
CA ILE A 205 6.92 -5.91 -14.59
C ILE A 205 6.39 -6.79 -15.73
N LYS A 206 5.09 -6.75 -16.02
CA LYS A 206 4.50 -7.50 -17.12
C LYS A 206 5.08 -7.12 -18.48
N LYS A 207 5.33 -5.83 -18.71
CA LYS A 207 5.89 -5.32 -19.97
C LYS A 207 7.35 -5.70 -20.15
N GLU A 208 8.15 -5.65 -19.08
CA GLU A 208 9.58 -5.96 -19.13
C GLU A 208 9.85 -7.47 -19.15
N THR A 209 9.10 -8.26 -18.37
CA THR A 209 9.31 -9.71 -18.27
C THR A 209 8.54 -10.52 -19.31
N GLY A 210 7.50 -9.93 -19.92
CA GLY A 210 6.60 -10.62 -20.85
C GLY A 210 5.74 -11.73 -20.22
N SER A 211 5.84 -11.95 -18.90
CA SER A 211 5.22 -13.10 -18.23
C SER A 211 4.21 -12.68 -17.17
N ILE A 212 2.99 -13.23 -17.29
CA ILE A 212 1.93 -13.07 -16.30
C ILE A 212 2.29 -13.82 -15.00
N GLY A 213 2.96 -14.97 -15.10
CA GLY A 213 3.39 -15.75 -13.94
C GLY A 213 4.35 -14.97 -13.03
N TRP A 214 5.34 -14.28 -13.61
CA TRP A 214 6.29 -13.44 -12.86
C TRP A 214 5.62 -12.18 -12.30
N THR A 215 4.64 -11.63 -13.02
CA THR A 215 3.85 -10.49 -12.52
C THR A 215 2.99 -10.90 -11.31
N ALA A 216 2.34 -12.06 -11.38
CA ALA A 216 1.57 -12.61 -10.27
C ALA A 216 2.48 -12.95 -9.08
N ALA A 217 3.64 -13.55 -9.32
CA ALA A 217 4.63 -13.81 -8.27
C ALA A 217 5.07 -12.52 -7.55
N ALA A 218 5.29 -11.43 -8.29
CA ALA A 218 5.65 -10.13 -7.71
C ALA A 218 4.54 -9.52 -6.82
N ALA A 219 3.27 -9.86 -7.06
CA ALA A 219 2.15 -9.46 -6.20
C ALA A 219 1.95 -10.42 -5.02
N VAL A 220 2.02 -11.72 -5.27
CA VAL A 220 1.68 -12.78 -4.30
C VAL A 220 2.77 -12.97 -3.25
N ILE A 221 4.05 -12.92 -3.63
CA ILE A 221 5.14 -13.18 -2.67
C ILE A 221 5.14 -12.17 -1.51
N PRO A 222 5.07 -10.84 -1.76
CA PRO A 222 4.98 -9.87 -0.68
C PRO A 222 3.70 -10.05 0.14
N THR A 223 2.53 -10.12 -0.52
CA THR A 223 1.24 -10.22 0.17
C THR A 223 1.14 -11.46 1.04
N ALA A 224 1.61 -12.61 0.57
CA ALA A 224 1.64 -13.84 1.35
C ALA A 224 2.58 -13.74 2.56
N ALA A 225 3.75 -13.11 2.39
CA ALA A 225 4.66 -12.86 3.51
C ALA A 225 4.04 -11.92 4.56
N GLY A 226 3.34 -10.87 4.12
CA GLY A 226 2.59 -9.97 4.98
C GLY A 226 1.46 -10.68 5.74
N ILE A 227 0.61 -11.43 5.03
CA ILE A 227 -0.46 -12.25 5.63
C ILE A 227 0.11 -13.23 6.66
N GLY A 228 1.21 -13.91 6.33
CA GLY A 228 1.86 -14.86 7.24
C GLY A 228 2.39 -14.17 8.51
N LEU A 229 3.04 -13.01 8.36
CA LEU A 229 3.51 -12.21 9.50
C LEU A 229 2.36 -11.77 10.41
N LEU A 230 1.27 -11.27 9.81
CA LEU A 230 0.10 -10.81 10.55
C LEU A 230 -0.63 -11.97 11.25
N ALA A 231 -0.77 -13.12 10.60
CA ALA A 231 -1.36 -14.32 11.22
C ALA A 231 -0.54 -14.77 12.45
N VAL A 232 0.80 -14.74 12.36
CA VAL A 232 1.67 -15.05 13.50
C VAL A 232 1.47 -14.03 14.63
N LEU A 233 1.41 -12.74 14.31
CA LEU A 233 1.16 -11.69 15.31
C LEU A 233 -0.21 -11.87 15.98
N ASN A 234 -1.24 -12.18 15.21
CA ASN A 234 -2.59 -12.43 15.72
C ASN A 234 -2.62 -13.65 16.64
N CYS A 235 -1.89 -14.73 16.34
CA CYS A 235 -1.77 -15.88 17.23
C CYS A 235 -1.02 -15.60 18.55
N ILE A 236 -0.13 -14.59 18.57
CA ILE A 236 0.66 -14.25 19.75
C ILE A 236 -0.09 -13.26 20.66
N PHE A 237 -0.82 -12.31 20.06
CA PHE A 237 -1.40 -11.16 20.75
C PHE A 237 -2.95 -11.10 20.73
N GLY A 238 -3.62 -11.96 19.96
CA GLY A 238 -5.08 -12.07 19.87
C GLY A 238 -5.65 -13.20 20.71
#